data_AF-H3NX64-F1
#
_entry.id   AF-H3NX64-F1
#
_cell.length_a   1.000
_cell.length_b   1.000
_cell.length_c   1.000
_cell.angle_alpha   90.00
_cell.angle_beta   90.00
_cell.angle_gamma   90.00
#
_symmetry.space_group_name_H-M   'P 1'
#
loop_
_entity.id
_entity.type
_entity.pdbx_description
1 polymer ?
#
loop_
_entity_poly.entity_id
_entity_poly.type
_entity_poly.pdbx_seq_one_letter_code
_entity_poly.pdbx_strand_id
1 'polypeptide(L)'
;MLKVFLQRLPVFIVTTMMTLGLTQALAANDNLKIPNLGASSTSLYSEEYERKLGNLWLKVFRAQAPILDDPLLYDYIENLIFQLVLHSDLRDRQLQLVVVDNPTINAFAVPGGIVGVHNGLVHQAQTEDELAAVLTHEIAHLSQRHFSRQREQAQSQNSLTIAGLMAAIALAATAGSDAGLAAMTATQAVAQDSRLRYSRANESEADRIGLRTLVSAGRDPHAAADMHERMLAAHRLYSTNRLPEFLRTHPLSEKRVADMRNRARSERRVIRPKSFDFQLMQARVRHQLAKTPRAAIDLFTEQTRKGGTEAAAGWYGLALAQLDANEPIKARSALEQAMKPDPKNIAFLIANASIDTALGRHQTALQQLKRRLDLSPGNHPLTMAYADALWQAGMPHIAAQVLKNQSKRKPEDPGVWYRLAEVQGLAGDIIGLHQSRAEYFILVGALDAAQNQLSYALKLVNNNFTQSATINERLRDVMDIREELENS
;
A
#
# COMPACT_ATOMS: atom_id res chain seq x y z
N MET A 1 77.33 -5.65 -26.77
CA MET A 1 77.75 -7.07 -26.75
C MET A 1 77.84 -7.55 -25.30
N LEU A 2 78.06 -8.85 -25.10
CA LEU A 2 78.50 -9.56 -23.87
C LEU A 2 79.62 -8.81 -23.10
N LYS A 3 79.94 -9.02 -21.80
CA LYS A 3 79.39 -9.79 -20.64
C LYS A 3 80.10 -9.24 -19.34
N VAL A 4 79.51 -9.20 -18.14
CA VAL A 4 79.48 -10.24 -17.06
C VAL A 4 80.89 -10.70 -16.62
N PHE A 5 81.31 -10.82 -15.35
CA PHE A 5 80.66 -11.15 -14.04
C PHE A 5 81.38 -10.39 -12.86
N LEU A 6 81.43 -10.68 -11.53
CA LEU A 6 80.95 -11.69 -10.54
C LEU A 6 81.06 -11.08 -9.09
N GLN A 7 80.25 -11.55 -8.10
CA GLN A 7 80.46 -11.63 -6.61
C GLN A 7 81.06 -10.47 -5.73
N ARG A 8 80.76 -10.30 -4.42
CA ARG A 8 79.59 -10.60 -3.53
C ARG A 8 79.71 -9.77 -2.21
N LEU A 9 78.62 -9.70 -1.43
CA LEU A 9 78.42 -8.94 -0.16
C LEU A 9 79.38 -9.33 1.01
N PRO A 10 79.53 -8.52 2.11
CA PRO A 10 78.43 -7.97 2.94
C PRO A 10 78.62 -6.55 3.55
N VAL A 11 77.76 -6.22 4.53
CA VAL A 11 77.68 -5.00 5.38
C VAL A 11 76.99 -3.77 4.76
N PHE A 12 75.66 -3.79 4.80
CA PHE A 12 74.82 -2.60 4.99
C PHE A 12 73.64 -2.99 5.88
N ILE A 13 73.82 -2.87 7.20
CA ILE A 13 72.78 -3.13 8.21
C ILE A 13 72.28 -1.78 8.72
N VAL A 14 71.01 -1.46 8.45
CA VAL A 14 70.08 -0.58 9.22
C VAL A 14 68.80 -0.37 8.39
N THR A 15 68.91 -0.24 7.07
CA THR A 15 67.81 0.17 6.17
C THR A 15 66.75 -0.91 5.87
N THR A 16 66.74 -2.03 6.59
CA THR A 16 65.91 -3.22 6.28
C THR A 16 65.00 -3.62 7.44
N MET A 17 64.59 -2.66 8.29
CA MET A 17 63.62 -2.90 9.38
C MET A 17 62.38 -1.99 9.32
N MET A 18 62.18 -1.28 8.20
CA MET A 18 61.03 -0.37 8.00
C MET A 18 60.08 -0.78 6.86
N THR A 19 60.34 -1.91 6.20
CA THR A 19 59.60 -2.39 5.01
C THR A 19 58.85 -3.71 5.20
N LEU A 20 59.01 -4.40 6.35
CA LEU A 20 58.21 -5.59 6.69
C LEU A 20 57.08 -5.33 7.69
N GLY A 21 56.93 -4.11 8.22
CA GLY A 21 55.84 -3.74 9.15
C GLY A 21 54.54 -3.29 8.47
N LEU A 22 54.53 -3.13 7.14
CA LEU A 22 53.49 -2.42 6.40
C LEU A 22 52.51 -3.31 5.61
N THR A 23 52.66 -4.63 5.65
CA THR A 23 51.89 -5.59 4.84
C THR A 23 50.93 -6.49 5.61
N GLN A 24 50.78 -6.30 6.93
CA GLN A 24 49.81 -7.06 7.75
C GLN A 24 48.67 -6.21 8.34
N ALA A 25 48.66 -4.88 8.12
CA ALA A 25 47.63 -3.97 8.65
C ALA A 25 46.42 -3.74 7.73
N LEU A 26 46.37 -4.41 6.56
CA LEU A 26 45.30 -4.24 5.55
C LEU A 26 44.31 -5.41 5.48
N ALA A 27 44.37 -6.35 6.42
CA ALA A 27 43.57 -7.59 6.42
C ALA A 27 42.68 -7.76 7.68
N ALA A 28 42.25 -6.67 8.31
CA ALA A 28 41.43 -6.73 9.54
C ALA A 28 40.56 -5.46 9.75
N ASN A 29 39.62 -5.15 8.85
CA ASN A 29 38.61 -4.10 9.13
C ASN A 29 37.23 -4.29 8.47
N ASP A 30 36.95 -5.47 7.92
CA ASP A 30 35.76 -5.76 7.10
C ASP A 30 34.47 -6.01 7.92
N ASN A 31 34.42 -5.58 9.19
CA ASN A 31 33.31 -5.83 10.12
C ASN A 31 32.98 -4.66 11.08
N LEU A 32 33.62 -3.50 10.93
CA LEU A 32 33.24 -2.29 11.67
C LEU A 32 32.18 -1.49 10.88
N LYS A 33 30.92 -1.92 10.99
CA LYS A 33 29.75 -1.09 10.63
C LYS A 33 29.63 0.07 11.62
N ILE A 34 30.44 1.11 11.43
CA ILE A 34 30.32 2.37 12.17
C ILE A 34 28.93 2.97 11.86
N PRO A 35 28.06 3.23 12.84
CA PRO A 35 26.81 3.92 12.58
C PRO A 35 27.06 5.34 12.08
N ASN A 36 26.29 5.81 11.10
CA ASN A 36 26.46 7.15 10.53
C ASN A 36 25.89 8.24 11.46
N LEU A 37 26.65 8.59 12.50
CA LEU A 37 26.27 9.50 13.58
C LEU A 37 26.53 10.98 13.25
N GLY A 38 26.15 11.45 12.05
CA GLY A 38 26.44 12.85 11.66
C GLY A 38 25.70 13.47 10.47
N ALA A 39 24.76 12.78 9.81
CA ALA A 39 24.18 13.25 8.54
C ALA A 39 22.64 13.25 8.46
N SER A 40 21.94 12.93 9.56
CA SER A 40 20.63 12.27 9.49
C SER A 40 19.38 13.10 9.82
N SER A 41 19.47 14.33 10.34
CA SER A 41 18.28 15.14 10.71
C SER A 41 17.95 16.28 9.74
N THR A 42 18.93 17.09 9.35
CA THR A 42 18.74 18.30 8.50
C THR A 42 19.03 18.11 7.02
N SER A 43 19.25 16.87 6.56
CA SER A 43 19.38 16.55 5.14
C SER A 43 18.01 16.47 4.46
N LEU A 44 17.91 17.02 3.23
CA LEU A 44 16.76 16.84 2.31
C LEU A 44 16.53 15.37 1.88
N TYR A 45 17.34 14.45 2.39
CA TYR A 45 17.31 13.01 2.14
C TYR A 45 17.34 12.20 3.45
N SER A 46 16.85 12.76 4.57
CA SER A 46 16.61 11.99 5.79
C SER A 46 15.37 11.08 5.65
N GLU A 47 15.34 9.98 6.38
CA GLU A 47 14.19 9.05 6.41
C GLU A 47 12.96 9.72 7.05
N GLU A 48 13.17 10.66 7.96
CA GLU A 48 12.12 11.52 8.51
C GLU A 48 11.54 12.49 7.48
N TYR A 49 12.37 13.11 6.65
CA TYR A 49 11.90 13.97 5.57
C TYR A 49 11.13 13.18 4.51
N GLU A 50 11.56 11.94 4.18
CA GLU A 50 10.80 11.03 3.32
C GLU A 50 9.44 10.67 3.92
N ARG A 51 9.36 10.38 5.22
CA ARG A 51 8.12 10.12 5.97
C ARG A 51 7.17 11.33 5.94
N LYS A 52 7.71 12.53 6.14
CA LYS A 52 6.95 13.79 6.04
C LYS A 52 6.40 14.00 4.61
N LEU A 53 7.26 13.84 3.61
CA LEU A 53 6.92 13.95 2.20
C LEU A 53 5.80 12.96 1.79
N GLY A 54 5.90 11.69 2.23
CA GLY A 54 4.88 10.66 2.00
C GLY A 54 3.54 10.98 2.67
N ASN A 55 3.58 11.43 3.92
CA ASN A 55 2.39 11.82 4.70
C ASN A 55 1.65 13.04 4.12
N LEU A 56 2.35 13.95 3.44
CA LEU A 56 1.76 15.06 2.71
C LEU A 56 1.22 14.60 1.34
N TRP A 57 2.01 13.83 0.58
CA TRP A 57 1.59 13.27 -0.70
C TRP A 57 0.31 12.44 -0.57
N LEU A 58 0.20 11.58 0.44
CA LEU A 58 -0.96 10.72 0.65
C LEU A 58 -2.25 11.53 0.89
N LYS A 59 -2.17 12.71 1.50
CA LYS A 59 -3.32 13.61 1.71
C LYS A 59 -3.77 14.20 0.37
N VAL A 60 -2.83 14.68 -0.45
CA VAL A 60 -3.11 15.18 -1.82
C VAL A 60 -3.67 14.07 -2.71
N PHE A 61 -3.13 12.85 -2.60
CA PHE A 61 -3.63 11.68 -3.33
C PHE A 61 -5.05 11.31 -2.91
N ARG A 62 -5.34 11.20 -1.61
CA ARG A 62 -6.68 10.92 -1.08
C ARG A 62 -7.73 11.99 -1.41
N ALA A 63 -7.31 13.22 -1.72
CA ALA A 63 -8.19 14.28 -2.21
C ALA A 63 -8.63 14.09 -3.69
N GLN A 64 -7.91 13.27 -4.46
CA GLN A 64 -8.07 13.12 -5.92
C GLN A 64 -8.45 11.70 -6.35
N ALA A 65 -8.02 10.69 -5.59
CA ALA A 65 -8.17 9.28 -5.92
C ALA A 65 -9.49 8.68 -5.38
N PRO A 66 -10.14 7.77 -6.13
CA PRO A 66 -11.22 6.95 -5.59
C PRO A 66 -10.65 5.90 -4.62
N ILE A 67 -10.69 6.20 -3.31
CA ILE A 67 -10.20 5.30 -2.26
C ILE A 67 -11.26 4.26 -1.92
N LEU A 68 -10.85 2.99 -1.82
CA LEU A 68 -11.73 1.88 -1.52
C LEU A 68 -11.80 1.59 -0.01
N ASP A 69 -12.90 2.00 0.62
CA ASP A 69 -13.21 1.72 2.04
C ASP A 69 -13.73 0.28 2.21
N ASP A 70 -12.81 -0.69 2.13
CA ASP A 70 -13.09 -2.09 2.45
C ASP A 70 -12.08 -2.64 3.47
N PRO A 71 -12.39 -2.56 4.78
CA PRO A 71 -11.53 -3.06 5.85
C PRO A 71 -11.02 -4.49 5.67
N LEU A 72 -11.82 -5.40 5.08
CA LEU A 72 -11.42 -6.79 4.84
C LEU A 72 -10.30 -6.90 3.81
N LEU A 73 -10.44 -6.20 2.68
CA LEU A 73 -9.42 -6.18 1.63
C LEU A 73 -8.17 -5.43 2.08
N TYR A 74 -8.34 -4.34 2.86
CA TYR A 74 -7.24 -3.61 3.47
C TYR A 74 -6.41 -4.51 4.41
N ASP A 75 -7.06 -5.14 5.40
CA ASP A 75 -6.40 -6.03 6.38
C ASP A 75 -5.73 -7.22 5.70
N TYR A 76 -6.34 -7.79 4.64
CA TYR A 76 -5.71 -8.85 3.84
C TYR A 76 -4.43 -8.37 3.11
N ILE A 77 -4.47 -7.23 2.40
CA ILE A 77 -3.31 -6.70 1.67
C ILE A 77 -2.22 -6.23 2.65
N GLU A 78 -2.59 -5.58 3.76
CA GLU A 78 -1.67 -5.15 4.81
C GLU A 78 -0.93 -6.34 5.43
N ASN A 79 -1.64 -7.43 5.77
CA ASN A 79 -1.04 -8.66 6.27
C ASN A 79 -0.10 -9.32 5.24
N LEU A 80 -0.47 -9.32 3.95
CA LEU A 80 0.39 -9.84 2.89
C LEU A 80 1.67 -9.00 2.71
N ILE A 81 1.54 -7.67 2.71
CA ILE A 81 2.69 -6.75 2.68
C ILE A 81 3.58 -6.99 3.90
N PHE A 82 3.03 -7.09 5.11
CA PHE A 82 3.80 -7.33 6.33
C PHE A 82 4.59 -8.65 6.26
N GLN A 83 3.96 -9.74 5.79
CA GLN A 83 4.66 -11.02 5.56
C GLN A 83 5.86 -10.85 4.62
N LEU A 84 5.71 -10.12 3.50
CA LEU A 84 6.78 -9.93 2.52
C LEU A 84 7.90 -9.01 3.03
N VAL A 85 7.55 -7.95 3.77
CA VAL A 85 8.49 -6.99 4.35
C VAL A 85 9.46 -7.64 5.33
N LEU A 86 9.01 -8.63 6.11
CA LEU A 86 9.87 -9.38 7.02
C LEU A 86 11.09 -10.02 6.31
N HIS A 87 10.93 -10.40 5.04
CA HIS A 87 11.95 -11.04 4.20
C HIS A 87 12.69 -10.06 3.26
N SER A 88 12.48 -8.75 3.41
CA SER A 88 13.03 -7.71 2.53
C SER A 88 14.19 -6.91 3.16
N ASP A 89 14.99 -6.28 2.30
CA ASP A 89 16.05 -5.32 2.68
C ASP A 89 15.50 -3.97 3.23
N LEU A 90 14.18 -3.82 3.41
CA LEU A 90 13.54 -2.60 3.88
C LEU A 90 13.82 -2.34 5.38
N ARG A 91 14.35 -1.14 5.66
CA ARG A 91 14.76 -0.68 7.01
C ARG A 91 13.62 -0.11 7.83
N ASP A 92 13.05 1.01 7.40
CA ASP A 92 11.83 1.53 8.03
C ASP A 92 10.64 0.72 7.51
N ARG A 93 9.94 0.08 8.46
CA ARG A 93 8.83 -0.84 8.20
C ARG A 93 7.47 -0.22 8.59
N GLN A 94 7.45 1.08 8.89
CA GLN A 94 6.24 1.89 9.05
C GLN A 94 5.57 2.15 7.70
N LEU A 95 4.98 1.11 7.12
CA LEU A 95 4.25 1.23 5.87
C LEU A 95 2.81 1.72 6.09
N GLN A 96 2.29 2.47 5.12
CA GLN A 96 0.88 2.84 5.04
C GLN A 96 0.31 2.32 3.72
N LEU A 97 -0.67 1.44 3.80
CA LEU A 97 -1.42 0.96 2.64
C LEU A 97 -2.49 1.99 2.23
N VAL A 98 -2.67 2.17 0.92
CA VAL A 98 -3.88 2.74 0.33
C VAL A 98 -4.42 1.81 -0.76
N VAL A 99 -5.71 1.47 -0.71
CA VAL A 99 -6.38 0.67 -1.74
C VAL A 99 -7.23 1.60 -2.61
N VAL A 100 -7.07 1.48 -3.93
CA VAL A 100 -7.71 2.34 -4.92
C VAL A 100 -8.79 1.56 -5.65
N ASP A 101 -9.98 2.13 -5.80
CA ASP A 101 -11.04 1.56 -6.66
C ASP A 101 -10.75 1.91 -8.12
N ASN A 102 -10.04 1.02 -8.80
CA ASN A 102 -9.61 1.22 -10.17
C ASN A 102 -9.36 -0.15 -10.84
N PRO A 103 -10.11 -0.53 -11.90
CA PRO A 103 -10.00 -1.84 -12.54
C PRO A 103 -8.70 -2.07 -13.32
N THR A 104 -7.80 -1.08 -13.39
CA THR A 104 -6.47 -1.24 -14.00
C THR A 104 -5.54 -2.06 -13.11
N ILE A 105 -4.59 -2.77 -13.75
CA ILE A 105 -3.49 -3.41 -13.02
C ILE A 105 -2.48 -2.31 -12.65
N ASN A 106 -2.47 -1.89 -11.38
CA ASN A 106 -1.44 -1.01 -10.83
C ASN A 106 -1.15 -1.30 -9.35
N ALA A 107 0.08 -1.02 -8.95
CA ALA A 107 0.52 -0.79 -7.59
C ALA A 107 1.68 0.20 -7.64
N PHE A 108 1.96 0.90 -6.55
CA PHE A 108 3.04 1.87 -6.49
C PHE A 108 3.63 1.99 -5.09
N ALA A 109 4.91 2.34 -5.01
CA ALA A 109 5.58 2.81 -3.81
C ALA A 109 6.04 4.28 -3.97
N VAL A 110 5.80 5.11 -2.95
CA VAL A 110 6.35 6.46 -2.84
C VAL A 110 7.05 6.65 -1.47
N PRO A 111 7.90 7.68 -1.28
CA PRO A 111 8.68 7.87 -0.05
C PRO A 111 7.84 7.86 1.22
N GLY A 112 8.48 7.53 2.35
CA GLY A 112 7.79 7.48 3.64
C GLY A 112 6.96 6.22 3.88
N GLY A 113 7.17 5.16 3.07
CA GLY A 113 6.52 3.87 3.27
C GLY A 113 5.09 3.78 2.73
N ILE A 114 4.66 4.71 1.89
CA ILE A 114 3.31 4.68 1.32
C ILE A 114 3.27 3.67 0.16
N VAL A 115 2.38 2.68 0.25
CA VAL A 115 2.16 1.65 -0.78
C VAL A 115 0.71 1.71 -1.27
N GLY A 116 0.54 1.92 -2.57
CA GLY A 116 -0.77 1.90 -3.24
C GLY A 116 -1.02 0.60 -3.97
N VAL A 117 -2.26 0.10 -3.93
CA VAL A 117 -2.71 -1.07 -4.68
C VAL A 117 -4.06 -0.79 -5.33
N HIS A 118 -4.17 -0.94 -6.65
CA HIS A 118 -5.47 -0.89 -7.33
C HIS A 118 -6.20 -2.23 -7.14
N ASN A 119 -7.51 -2.20 -6.87
CA ASN A 119 -8.29 -3.44 -6.79
C ASN A 119 -8.24 -4.24 -8.11
N GLY A 120 -8.06 -3.58 -9.27
CA GLY A 120 -7.77 -4.23 -10.55
C GLY A 120 -6.52 -5.14 -10.58
N LEU A 121 -5.49 -4.88 -9.76
CA LEU A 121 -4.36 -5.81 -9.61
C LEU A 121 -4.80 -7.13 -8.95
N VAL A 122 -5.56 -7.04 -7.86
CA VAL A 122 -6.11 -8.19 -7.13
C VAL A 122 -7.11 -8.97 -8.01
N HIS A 123 -7.89 -8.29 -8.84
CA HIS A 123 -8.78 -8.92 -9.81
C HIS A 123 -8.03 -9.81 -10.82
N GLN A 124 -6.91 -9.32 -11.35
CA GLN A 124 -6.28 -9.91 -12.54
C GLN A 124 -5.22 -10.97 -12.22
N ALA A 125 -4.52 -10.89 -11.09
CA ALA A 125 -3.57 -11.91 -10.66
C ALA A 125 -4.23 -13.30 -10.52
N GLN A 126 -3.63 -14.36 -11.06
CA GLN A 126 -4.21 -15.72 -10.97
C GLN A 126 -3.85 -16.46 -9.66
N THR A 127 -2.90 -15.93 -8.89
CA THR A 127 -2.49 -16.48 -7.59
C THR A 127 -2.13 -15.36 -6.61
N GLU A 128 -2.14 -15.67 -5.31
CA GLU A 128 -1.61 -14.80 -4.26
C GLU A 128 -0.12 -14.47 -4.49
N ASP A 129 0.63 -15.38 -5.13
CA ASP A 129 2.05 -15.21 -5.42
C ASP A 129 2.30 -14.24 -6.59
N GLU A 130 1.39 -14.14 -7.56
CA GLU A 130 1.43 -13.10 -8.61
C GLU A 130 1.19 -11.70 -8.02
N LEU A 131 0.24 -11.57 -7.09
CA LEU A 131 0.03 -10.34 -6.32
C LEU A 131 1.27 -10.03 -5.45
N ALA A 132 1.79 -11.02 -4.73
CA ALA A 132 2.98 -10.88 -3.90
C ALA A 132 4.21 -10.45 -4.71
N ALA A 133 4.38 -10.93 -5.94
CA ALA A 133 5.50 -10.54 -6.79
C ALA A 133 5.51 -9.04 -7.08
N VAL A 134 4.36 -8.45 -7.41
CA VAL A 134 4.24 -7.00 -7.61
C VAL A 134 4.49 -6.25 -6.29
N LEU A 135 3.92 -6.72 -5.18
CA LEU A 135 4.19 -6.11 -3.86
C LEU A 135 5.68 -6.16 -3.49
N THR A 136 6.41 -7.24 -3.82
CA THR A 136 7.87 -7.30 -3.60
C THR A 136 8.66 -6.37 -4.52
N HIS A 137 8.14 -6.00 -5.70
CA HIS A 137 8.75 -4.99 -6.57
C HIS A 137 8.64 -3.60 -5.95
N GLU A 138 7.46 -3.24 -5.43
CA GLU A 138 7.25 -1.97 -4.73
C GLU A 138 8.04 -1.87 -3.42
N ILE A 139 8.11 -2.96 -2.64
CA ILE A 139 8.99 -3.05 -1.46
C ILE A 139 10.47 -2.93 -1.86
N ALA A 140 10.87 -3.44 -3.04
CA ALA A 140 12.22 -3.22 -3.55
C ALA A 140 12.48 -1.74 -3.88
N HIS A 141 11.53 -1.03 -4.52
CA HIS A 141 11.64 0.42 -4.76
C HIS A 141 11.80 1.24 -3.48
N LEU A 142 11.08 0.87 -2.40
CA LEU A 142 11.26 1.47 -1.08
C LEU A 142 12.62 1.14 -0.46
N SER A 143 13.00 -0.14 -0.39
CA SER A 143 14.26 -0.55 0.25
C SER A 143 15.49 0.04 -0.42
N GLN A 144 15.43 0.24 -1.74
CA GLN A 144 16.50 0.84 -2.53
C GLN A 144 16.36 2.36 -2.69
N ARG A 145 15.37 2.98 -2.03
CA ARG A 145 15.06 4.42 -2.02
C ARG A 145 15.15 5.05 -3.43
N HIS A 146 14.57 4.37 -4.43
CA HIS A 146 14.76 4.71 -5.85
C HIS A 146 14.35 6.15 -6.19
N PHE A 147 13.22 6.60 -5.63
CA PHE A 147 12.75 7.99 -5.74
C PHE A 147 13.81 8.99 -5.25
N SER A 148 14.40 8.73 -4.09
CA SER A 148 15.31 9.67 -3.43
C SER A 148 16.67 9.71 -4.11
N ARG A 149 17.22 8.56 -4.52
CA ARG A 149 18.40 8.50 -5.39
C ARG A 149 18.16 9.21 -6.73
N GLN A 150 16.95 9.10 -7.30
CA GLN A 150 16.55 9.84 -8.50
C GLN A 150 16.44 11.36 -8.25
N ARG A 151 15.93 11.80 -7.09
CA ARG A 151 15.84 13.23 -6.73
C ARG A 151 17.19 13.86 -6.40
N GLU A 152 18.08 13.15 -5.72
CA GLU A 152 19.48 13.54 -5.48
C GLU A 152 20.18 13.78 -6.82
N GLN A 153 20.09 12.81 -7.74
CA GLN A 153 20.62 12.96 -9.09
C GLN A 153 19.96 14.12 -9.88
N ALA A 154 18.66 14.37 -9.69
CA ALA A 154 17.92 15.41 -10.42
C ALA A 154 18.14 16.84 -9.88
N GLN A 155 18.35 17.03 -8.57
CA GLN A 155 18.65 18.35 -8.00
C GLN A 155 19.95 18.94 -8.55
N SER A 156 20.89 18.11 -9.02
CA SER A 156 22.09 18.56 -9.74
C SER A 156 21.80 19.28 -11.07
N GLN A 157 20.55 19.32 -11.55
CA GLN A 157 20.19 19.87 -12.87
C GLN A 157 18.99 20.84 -12.91
N ASN A 158 18.15 20.97 -11.88
CA ASN A 158 17.20 22.10 -11.73
C ASN A 158 16.45 22.10 -10.39
N SER A 159 16.11 23.29 -9.89
CA SER A 159 15.26 23.51 -8.71
C SER A 159 13.76 23.48 -9.08
N LEU A 160 13.14 22.29 -9.02
CA LEU A 160 11.68 22.14 -9.07
C LEU A 160 11.10 22.13 -7.66
N THR A 161 10.03 22.91 -7.42
CA THR A 161 9.27 22.88 -6.17
C THR A 161 8.60 21.52 -5.94
N ILE A 162 8.44 21.17 -4.68
CA ILE A 162 8.00 19.85 -4.22
C ILE A 162 6.48 19.71 -4.32
N ALA A 163 5.69 20.76 -4.14
CA ALA A 163 4.23 20.76 -4.30
C ALA A 163 3.83 20.53 -5.77
N GLY A 164 4.54 21.18 -6.70
CA GLY A 164 4.38 20.93 -8.14
C GLY A 164 4.68 19.47 -8.51
N LEU A 165 5.64 18.85 -7.82
CA LEU A 165 5.92 17.41 -7.96
C LEU A 165 4.86 16.53 -7.27
N MET A 166 4.39 16.87 -6.07
CA MET A 166 3.33 16.12 -5.37
C MET A 166 2.06 16.08 -6.21
N ALA A 167 1.62 17.23 -6.73
CA ALA A 167 0.48 17.33 -7.63
C ALA A 167 0.69 16.50 -8.90
N ALA A 168 1.88 16.56 -9.52
CA ALA A 168 2.19 15.75 -10.70
C ALA A 168 2.16 14.23 -10.43
N ILE A 169 2.62 13.77 -9.26
CA ILE A 169 2.58 12.34 -8.89
C ILE A 169 1.16 11.91 -8.51
N ALA A 170 0.42 12.72 -7.75
CA ALA A 170 -0.97 12.43 -7.40
C ALA A 170 -1.85 12.35 -8.66
N LEU A 171 -1.67 13.26 -9.63
CA LEU A 171 -2.30 13.19 -10.94
C LEU A 171 -1.85 11.96 -11.74
N ALA A 172 -0.56 11.63 -11.75
CA ALA A 172 -0.05 10.44 -12.47
C ALA A 172 -0.57 9.11 -11.89
N ALA A 173 -0.95 9.07 -10.61
CA ALA A 173 -1.52 7.91 -9.91
C ALA A 173 -3.08 7.91 -9.87
N THR A 174 -3.72 8.86 -10.56
CA THR A 174 -5.20 8.97 -10.62
C THR A 174 -5.74 9.18 -12.03
N ALA A 175 -4.95 9.77 -12.94
CA ALA A 175 -5.34 10.10 -14.29
C ALA A 175 -4.17 9.90 -15.27
N GLY A 176 -4.32 8.92 -16.17
CA GLY A 176 -3.39 8.69 -17.28
C GLY A 176 -3.33 9.90 -18.23
N SER A 177 -2.33 10.77 -18.03
CA SER A 177 -2.19 12.06 -18.73
C SER A 177 -1.54 11.92 -20.12
N ASP A 178 -2.20 12.46 -21.15
CA ASP A 178 -1.79 12.36 -22.56
C ASP A 178 -1.38 13.73 -23.18
N ALA A 179 -1.02 14.72 -22.35
CA ALA A 179 -0.66 16.07 -22.79
C ALA A 179 0.79 16.43 -22.45
N GLY A 180 1.68 16.58 -23.45
CA GLY A 180 3.04 17.12 -23.20
C GLY A 180 4.17 16.84 -24.20
N LEU A 181 3.94 16.26 -25.40
CA LEU A 181 5.03 15.78 -26.28
C LEU A 181 5.11 16.48 -27.65
N ALA A 182 5.13 17.82 -27.67
CA ALA A 182 5.20 18.60 -28.93
C ALA A 182 6.17 19.81 -28.91
N ALA A 183 7.14 19.86 -28.00
CA ALA A 183 8.18 20.91 -27.96
C ALA A 183 9.43 20.46 -27.19
N MET A 184 10.26 19.59 -27.77
CA MET A 184 11.47 19.07 -27.10
C MET A 184 12.76 19.48 -27.81
N THR A 185 13.63 20.18 -27.07
CA THR A 185 15.00 20.51 -27.48
C THR A 185 15.96 19.34 -27.28
N ALA A 186 17.11 19.35 -27.95
CA ALA A 186 18.13 18.30 -27.80
C ALA A 186 18.59 18.11 -26.33
N THR A 187 18.74 19.20 -25.57
CA THR A 187 19.09 19.15 -24.14
C THR A 187 18.00 18.47 -23.31
N GLN A 188 16.72 18.75 -23.60
CA GLN A 188 15.60 18.07 -22.94
C GLN A 188 15.52 16.59 -23.34
N ALA A 189 15.85 16.22 -24.58
CA ALA A 189 15.92 14.83 -25.02
C ALA A 189 17.03 14.05 -24.31
N VAL A 190 18.22 14.65 -24.10
CA VAL A 190 19.30 14.03 -23.31
C VAL A 190 18.92 13.90 -21.82
N ALA A 191 18.25 14.91 -21.26
CA ALA A 191 17.71 14.86 -19.90
C ALA A 191 16.55 13.84 -19.77
N GLN A 192 15.85 13.52 -20.86
CA GLN A 192 14.81 12.50 -20.90
C GLN A 192 15.41 11.09 -21.01
N ASP A 193 16.38 10.85 -21.91
CA ASP A 193 17.03 9.53 -21.99
C ASP A 193 17.82 9.19 -20.71
N SER A 194 18.49 10.15 -20.07
CA SER A 194 19.16 9.88 -18.80
C SER A 194 18.18 9.42 -17.71
N ARG A 195 17.00 10.07 -17.61
CA ARG A 195 15.89 9.64 -16.73
C ARG A 195 15.35 8.26 -17.12
N LEU A 196 15.15 7.98 -18.41
CA LEU A 196 14.67 6.69 -18.91
C LEU A 196 15.70 5.56 -18.70
N ARG A 197 17.00 5.84 -18.84
CA ARG A 197 18.08 4.89 -18.54
C ARG A 197 18.17 4.60 -17.04
N TYR A 198 18.01 5.61 -16.19
CA TYR A 198 17.99 5.43 -14.74
C TYR A 198 16.76 4.63 -14.30
N SER A 199 15.56 4.94 -14.81
CA SER A 199 14.34 4.13 -14.63
C SER A 199 14.59 2.66 -15.03
N ARG A 200 15.12 2.38 -16.24
CA ARG A 200 15.43 1.01 -16.68
C ARG A 200 16.44 0.27 -15.77
N ALA A 201 17.36 1.00 -15.13
CA ALA A 201 18.29 0.43 -14.16
C ALA A 201 17.59 0.12 -12.82
N ASN A 202 16.81 1.07 -12.30
CA ASN A 202 16.00 0.89 -11.09
C ASN A 202 15.02 -0.28 -11.22
N GLU A 203 14.35 -0.42 -12.38
CA GLU A 203 13.49 -1.57 -12.66
C GLU A 203 14.26 -2.89 -12.62
N SER A 204 15.46 -2.94 -13.21
CA SER A 204 16.28 -4.16 -13.21
C SER A 204 16.86 -4.50 -11.82
N GLU A 205 17.03 -3.49 -10.96
CA GLU A 205 17.41 -3.64 -9.54
C GLU A 205 16.22 -4.11 -8.69
N ALA A 206 15.04 -3.52 -8.91
CA ALA A 206 13.79 -3.90 -8.24
C ALA A 206 13.35 -5.32 -8.64
N ASP A 207 13.41 -5.70 -9.92
CA ASP A 207 13.17 -7.07 -10.41
C ASP A 207 14.02 -8.09 -9.64
N ARG A 208 15.31 -7.78 -9.45
CA ARG A 208 16.31 -8.64 -8.80
C ARG A 208 16.11 -8.77 -7.29
N ILE A 209 15.71 -7.68 -6.61
CA ILE A 209 15.55 -7.64 -5.15
C ILE A 209 14.14 -8.07 -4.72
N GLY A 210 13.13 -7.73 -5.52
CA GLY A 210 11.76 -8.21 -5.38
C GLY A 210 11.71 -9.73 -5.51
N LEU A 211 12.29 -10.31 -6.57
CA LEU A 211 12.37 -11.77 -6.72
C LEU A 211 13.11 -12.45 -5.56
N ARG A 212 14.20 -11.86 -5.05
CA ARG A 212 14.89 -12.37 -3.85
C ARG A 212 13.96 -12.35 -2.63
N THR A 213 13.22 -11.27 -2.43
CA THR A 213 12.26 -11.12 -1.32
C THR A 213 11.13 -12.16 -1.44
N LEU A 214 10.61 -12.36 -2.65
CA LEU A 214 9.56 -13.32 -3.01
C LEU A 214 9.98 -14.76 -2.69
N VAL A 215 11.17 -15.17 -3.15
CA VAL A 215 11.77 -16.48 -2.82
C VAL A 215 12.01 -16.62 -1.32
N SER A 216 12.56 -15.59 -0.67
CA SER A 216 12.83 -15.60 0.77
C SER A 216 11.57 -15.74 1.62
N ALA A 217 10.43 -15.25 1.13
CA ALA A 217 9.10 -15.41 1.72
C ALA A 217 8.40 -16.75 1.36
N GLY A 218 9.09 -17.67 0.68
CA GLY A 218 8.55 -19.00 0.33
C GLY A 218 7.44 -18.99 -0.73
N ARG A 219 7.53 -18.08 -1.70
CA ARG A 219 6.59 -17.90 -2.83
C ARG A 219 7.16 -18.51 -4.12
N ASP A 220 6.34 -18.79 -5.13
CA ASP A 220 6.80 -19.34 -6.42
C ASP A 220 7.67 -18.29 -7.16
N PRO A 221 8.98 -18.55 -7.40
CA PRO A 221 9.84 -17.62 -8.15
C PRO A 221 9.34 -17.32 -9.57
N HIS A 222 8.52 -18.18 -10.17
CA HIS A 222 7.98 -17.93 -11.50
C HIS A 222 6.88 -16.87 -11.53
N ALA A 223 6.19 -16.61 -10.41
CA ALA A 223 5.02 -15.74 -10.36
C ALA A 223 5.31 -14.27 -10.77
N ALA A 224 6.54 -13.79 -10.57
CA ALA A 224 6.97 -12.48 -11.06
C ALA A 224 6.92 -12.39 -12.60
N ALA A 225 7.49 -13.38 -13.28
CA ALA A 225 7.49 -13.43 -14.74
C ALA A 225 6.09 -13.67 -15.30
N ASP A 226 5.31 -14.56 -14.69
CA ASP A 226 3.97 -14.92 -15.17
C ASP A 226 2.98 -13.74 -14.99
N MET A 227 3.11 -12.95 -13.91
CA MET A 227 2.37 -11.69 -13.74
C MET A 227 2.83 -10.60 -14.74
N HIS A 228 4.14 -10.50 -15.03
CA HIS A 228 4.66 -9.57 -16.03
C HIS A 228 4.17 -9.91 -17.44
N GLU A 229 4.07 -11.20 -17.81
CA GLU A 229 3.43 -11.61 -19.06
C GLU A 229 1.93 -11.30 -19.08
N ARG A 230 1.23 -11.45 -17.95
CA ARG A 230 -0.19 -11.09 -17.82
C ARG A 230 -0.42 -9.60 -18.06
N MET A 231 0.42 -8.74 -17.50
CA MET A 231 0.40 -7.29 -17.75
C MET A 231 0.68 -6.95 -19.23
N LEU A 232 1.67 -7.59 -19.86
CA LEU A 232 1.96 -7.43 -21.29
C LEU A 232 0.81 -7.92 -22.19
N ALA A 233 0.16 -9.03 -21.83
CA ALA A 233 -1.01 -9.54 -22.56
C ALA A 233 -2.22 -8.61 -22.41
N ALA A 234 -2.51 -8.12 -21.20
CA ALA A 234 -3.56 -7.14 -20.96
C ALA A 234 -3.32 -5.86 -21.78
N HIS A 235 -2.09 -5.33 -21.78
CA HIS A 235 -1.72 -4.16 -22.59
C HIS A 235 -1.97 -4.37 -24.10
N ARG A 236 -1.60 -5.54 -24.65
CA ARG A 236 -1.88 -5.88 -26.06
C ARG A 236 -3.39 -5.86 -26.37
N LEU A 237 -4.23 -6.32 -25.45
CA LEU A 237 -5.69 -6.29 -25.61
C LEU A 237 -6.27 -4.87 -25.48
N TYR A 238 -5.74 -4.04 -24.58
CA TYR A 238 -6.16 -2.65 -24.38
C TYR A 238 -5.43 -1.66 -25.33
N SER A 239 -5.32 -1.99 -26.61
CA SER A 239 -4.61 -1.20 -27.64
C SER A 239 -5.21 0.20 -27.96
N THR A 240 -6.17 0.70 -27.18
CA THR A 240 -6.79 2.03 -27.34
C THR A 240 -5.96 3.14 -26.68
N ASN A 241 -4.74 3.37 -27.20
CA ASN A 241 -3.79 4.45 -26.88
C ASN A 241 -3.31 4.62 -25.42
N ARG A 242 -3.97 4.01 -24.43
CA ARG A 242 -3.69 4.22 -23.01
C ARG A 242 -2.88 3.07 -22.43
N LEU A 243 -1.55 3.25 -22.41
CA LEU A 243 -0.65 2.51 -21.53
C LEU A 243 -1.25 2.47 -20.11
N PRO A 244 -1.52 1.28 -19.54
CA PRO A 244 -1.88 1.14 -18.14
C PRO A 244 -0.86 1.84 -17.25
N GLU A 245 -1.36 2.43 -16.16
CA GLU A 245 -0.61 3.38 -15.32
C GLU A 245 0.72 2.81 -14.81
N PHE A 246 0.72 1.55 -14.37
CA PHE A 246 1.90 0.79 -14.00
C PHE A 246 2.99 0.77 -15.09
N LEU A 247 2.62 0.73 -16.37
CA LEU A 247 3.59 0.67 -17.48
C LEU A 247 4.25 2.03 -17.75
N ARG A 248 3.68 3.11 -17.23
CA ARG A 248 4.22 4.48 -17.35
C ARG A 248 5.30 4.73 -16.30
N THR A 249 5.17 4.17 -15.10
CA THR A 249 6.18 4.20 -14.03
C THR A 249 7.19 3.05 -14.11
N HIS A 250 6.73 1.85 -14.48
CA HIS A 250 7.48 0.59 -14.55
C HIS A 250 7.46 0.00 -15.97
N PRO A 251 8.34 0.47 -16.90
CA PRO A 251 8.32 0.02 -18.29
C PRO A 251 8.55 -1.50 -18.42
N LEU A 252 7.51 -2.22 -18.82
CA LEU A 252 7.59 -3.66 -19.10
C LEU A 252 8.27 -3.94 -20.43
N SER A 253 8.98 -5.07 -20.50
CA SER A 253 9.58 -5.58 -21.73
C SER A 253 9.75 -7.09 -21.66
N GLU A 254 9.76 -7.74 -22.82
CA GLU A 254 10.06 -9.18 -22.94
C GLU A 254 11.47 -9.51 -22.43
N LYS A 255 12.39 -8.53 -22.43
CA LYS A 255 13.71 -8.64 -21.79
C LYS A 255 13.61 -8.82 -20.27
N ARG A 256 12.75 -8.08 -19.58
CA ARG A 256 12.53 -8.23 -18.12
C ARG A 256 11.91 -9.59 -17.81
N VAL A 257 10.89 -10.00 -18.57
CA VAL A 257 10.30 -11.36 -18.46
C VAL A 257 11.36 -12.46 -18.64
N ALA A 258 12.22 -12.33 -19.65
CA ALA A 258 13.29 -13.29 -19.90
C ALA A 258 14.34 -13.33 -18.76
N ASP A 259 14.73 -12.17 -18.21
CA ASP A 259 15.65 -12.08 -17.07
C ASP A 259 15.04 -12.69 -15.80
N MET A 260 13.78 -12.35 -15.48
CA MET A 260 13.03 -12.97 -14.39
C MET A 260 12.93 -14.48 -14.54
N ARG A 261 12.58 -15.00 -15.73
CA ARG A 261 12.54 -16.45 -15.98
C ARG A 261 13.90 -17.12 -15.85
N ASN A 262 14.98 -16.46 -16.28
CA ASN A 262 16.33 -17.00 -16.14
C ASN A 262 16.78 -17.04 -14.67
N ARG A 263 16.42 -16.05 -13.85
CA ARG A 263 16.64 -16.09 -12.39
C ARG A 263 15.78 -17.16 -11.71
N ALA A 264 14.49 -17.23 -12.04
CA ALA A 264 13.57 -18.22 -11.46
C ALA A 264 13.98 -19.68 -11.76
N ARG A 265 14.66 -19.94 -12.88
CA ARG A 265 15.21 -21.27 -13.22
C ARG A 265 16.33 -21.76 -12.29
N SER A 266 17.07 -20.86 -11.64
CA SER A 266 18.06 -21.23 -10.61
C SER A 266 17.46 -21.43 -9.22
N GLU A 267 16.18 -21.08 -9.04
CA GLU A 267 15.48 -21.18 -7.76
C GLU A 267 14.63 -22.46 -7.69
N ARG A 268 14.44 -23.00 -6.48
CA ARG A 268 13.55 -24.16 -6.29
C ARG A 268 12.09 -23.71 -6.39
N ARG A 269 11.43 -24.03 -7.51
CA ARG A 269 9.98 -23.80 -7.69
C ARG A 269 9.17 -24.28 -6.48
N VAL A 270 8.31 -23.40 -5.96
CA VAL A 270 7.42 -23.68 -4.82
C VAL A 270 5.98 -23.79 -5.32
N ILE A 271 5.47 -25.01 -5.48
CA ILE A 271 4.06 -25.21 -5.85
C ILE A 271 3.19 -25.03 -4.59
N ARG A 272 2.58 -23.86 -4.44
CA ARG A 272 1.60 -23.58 -3.39
C ARG A 272 0.18 -23.94 -3.85
N PRO A 273 -0.71 -24.41 -2.95
CA PRO A 273 -2.14 -24.45 -3.26
C PRO A 273 -2.67 -23.01 -3.46
N LYS A 274 -3.74 -22.85 -4.24
CA LYS A 274 -4.41 -21.53 -4.36
C LYS A 274 -4.93 -21.12 -2.98
N SER A 275 -4.50 -19.96 -2.50
CA SER A 275 -5.00 -19.37 -1.26
C SER A 275 -6.51 -19.15 -1.33
N PHE A 276 -7.24 -19.64 -0.33
CA PHE A 276 -8.70 -19.48 -0.30
C PHE A 276 -9.06 -18.04 0.09
N ASP A 277 -8.35 -17.44 1.05
CA ASP A 277 -8.53 -16.03 1.43
C ASP A 277 -8.30 -15.10 0.25
N PHE A 278 -7.27 -15.35 -0.57
CA PHE A 278 -7.07 -14.65 -1.83
C PHE A 278 -8.30 -14.78 -2.75
N GLN A 279 -8.84 -16.00 -2.94
CA GLN A 279 -10.03 -16.21 -3.77
C GLN A 279 -11.28 -15.50 -3.22
N LEU A 280 -11.44 -15.41 -1.90
CA LEU A 280 -12.51 -14.62 -1.27
C LEU A 280 -12.32 -13.13 -1.52
N MET A 281 -11.09 -12.61 -1.44
CA MET A 281 -10.78 -11.22 -1.78
C MET A 281 -10.94 -10.95 -3.28
N GLN A 282 -10.59 -11.88 -4.16
CA GLN A 282 -10.86 -11.77 -5.60
C GLN A 282 -12.37 -11.72 -5.90
N ALA A 283 -13.19 -12.49 -5.18
CA ALA A 283 -14.64 -12.40 -5.29
C ALA A 283 -15.18 -11.06 -4.77
N ARG A 284 -14.62 -10.56 -3.66
CA ARG A 284 -14.96 -9.24 -3.09
C ARG A 284 -14.63 -8.08 -4.04
N VAL A 285 -13.45 -8.13 -4.66
CA VAL A 285 -13.01 -7.19 -5.70
C VAL A 285 -13.85 -7.29 -6.98
N ARG A 286 -14.18 -8.50 -7.43
CA ARG A 286 -15.08 -8.72 -8.58
C ARG A 286 -16.50 -8.21 -8.33
N HIS A 287 -16.95 -8.19 -7.06
CA HIS A 287 -18.21 -7.61 -6.64
C HIS A 287 -18.15 -6.07 -6.68
N GLN A 288 -17.09 -5.47 -6.11
CA GLN A 288 -16.84 -4.01 -6.16
C GLN A 288 -16.75 -3.48 -7.60
N LEU A 289 -16.04 -4.19 -8.50
CA LEU A 289 -15.89 -3.81 -9.90
C LEU A 289 -17.11 -4.12 -10.79
N ALA A 290 -18.20 -4.66 -10.25
CA ALA A 290 -19.40 -4.98 -11.00
C ALA A 290 -20.33 -3.76 -11.13
N LYS A 291 -20.69 -3.39 -12.37
CA LYS A 291 -21.48 -2.19 -12.66
C LYS A 291 -22.89 -2.17 -12.04
N THR A 292 -23.46 -3.33 -11.71
CA THR A 292 -24.76 -3.46 -11.02
C THR A 292 -24.79 -4.75 -10.18
N PRO A 293 -25.61 -4.81 -9.11
CA PRO A 293 -25.82 -6.05 -8.36
C PRO A 293 -26.31 -7.21 -9.22
N ARG A 294 -27.11 -6.93 -10.26
CA ARG A 294 -27.55 -7.96 -11.22
C ARG A 294 -26.38 -8.54 -12.03
N ALA A 295 -25.50 -7.70 -12.55
CA ALA A 295 -24.31 -8.15 -13.28
C ALA A 295 -23.38 -8.98 -12.37
N ALA A 296 -23.26 -8.60 -11.10
CA ALA A 296 -22.54 -9.40 -10.10
C ALA A 296 -23.23 -10.77 -9.85
N ILE A 297 -24.55 -10.80 -9.66
CA ILE A 297 -25.33 -12.05 -9.52
C ILE A 297 -25.07 -12.98 -10.70
N ASP A 298 -25.14 -12.49 -11.94
CA ASP A 298 -24.96 -13.31 -13.13
C ASP A 298 -23.50 -13.81 -13.27
N LEU A 299 -22.50 -12.96 -12.99
CA LEU A 299 -21.08 -13.33 -12.96
C LEU A 299 -20.79 -14.42 -11.92
N PHE A 300 -21.30 -14.28 -10.70
CA PHE A 300 -21.04 -15.23 -9.62
C PHE A 300 -21.86 -16.51 -9.77
N THR A 301 -23.06 -16.46 -10.35
CA THR A 301 -23.87 -17.65 -10.67
C THR A 301 -23.17 -18.58 -11.68
N GLU A 302 -22.32 -18.05 -12.56
CA GLU A 302 -21.43 -18.88 -13.37
C GLU A 302 -20.25 -19.40 -12.54
N GLN A 303 -19.66 -18.57 -11.67
CA GLN A 303 -18.53 -18.99 -10.83
C GLN A 303 -18.89 -20.12 -9.83
N THR A 304 -20.14 -20.22 -9.35
CA THR A 304 -20.58 -21.34 -8.49
C THR A 304 -20.53 -22.71 -9.17
N ARG A 305 -20.52 -22.77 -10.50
CA ARG A 305 -20.48 -24.00 -11.32
C ARG A 305 -19.09 -24.63 -11.41
N LYS A 306 -18.06 -23.97 -10.88
CA LYS A 306 -16.68 -24.47 -10.81
C LYS A 306 -16.53 -25.60 -9.79
N GLY A 307 -15.33 -26.18 -9.73
CA GLY A 307 -14.93 -27.11 -8.66
C GLY A 307 -14.25 -26.42 -7.46
N GLY A 308 -14.33 -27.06 -6.30
CA GLY A 308 -13.53 -26.72 -5.12
C GLY A 308 -13.73 -25.32 -4.56
N THR A 309 -12.65 -24.70 -4.10
CA THR A 309 -12.66 -23.39 -3.43
C THR A 309 -13.07 -22.24 -4.36
N GLU A 310 -12.82 -22.34 -5.67
CA GLU A 310 -13.28 -21.33 -6.64
C GLU A 310 -14.81 -21.23 -6.70
N ALA A 311 -15.51 -22.35 -6.49
CA ALA A 311 -16.97 -22.39 -6.39
C ALA A 311 -17.46 -21.74 -5.09
N ALA A 312 -16.80 -22.02 -3.96
CA ALA A 312 -17.12 -21.40 -2.67
C ALA A 312 -16.89 -19.88 -2.67
N ALA A 313 -15.83 -19.40 -3.32
CA ALA A 313 -15.62 -17.98 -3.59
C ALA A 313 -16.67 -17.40 -4.56
N GLY A 314 -17.18 -18.19 -5.50
CA GLY A 314 -18.34 -17.83 -6.33
C GLY A 314 -19.61 -17.64 -5.49
N TRP A 315 -19.90 -18.59 -4.60
CA TRP A 315 -21.02 -18.51 -3.67
C TRP A 315 -20.91 -17.31 -2.71
N TYR A 316 -19.69 -16.95 -2.29
CA TYR A 316 -19.44 -15.76 -1.48
C TYR A 316 -19.75 -14.46 -2.24
N GLY A 317 -19.21 -14.30 -3.45
CA GLY A 317 -19.53 -13.15 -4.30
C GLY A 317 -21.01 -13.06 -4.65
N LEU A 318 -21.68 -14.21 -4.87
CA LEU A 318 -23.12 -14.28 -5.08
C LEU A 318 -23.92 -13.82 -3.86
N ALA A 319 -23.49 -14.18 -2.65
CA ALA A 319 -24.12 -13.74 -1.40
C ALA A 319 -24.01 -12.21 -1.22
N LEU A 320 -22.84 -11.61 -1.50
CA LEU A 320 -22.67 -10.16 -1.51
C LEU A 320 -23.57 -9.50 -2.57
N ALA A 321 -23.56 -10.01 -3.80
CA ALA A 321 -24.36 -9.48 -4.90
C ALA A 321 -25.88 -9.56 -4.66
N GLN A 322 -26.33 -10.61 -3.97
CA GLN A 322 -27.73 -10.77 -3.56
C GLN A 322 -28.11 -9.87 -2.38
N LEU A 323 -27.17 -9.55 -1.49
CA LEU A 323 -27.41 -8.58 -0.41
C LEU A 323 -27.61 -7.17 -0.99
N ASP A 324 -26.72 -6.74 -1.90
CA ASP A 324 -26.81 -5.46 -2.60
C ASP A 324 -28.04 -5.36 -3.53
N ALA A 325 -28.53 -6.50 -4.05
CA ALA A 325 -29.80 -6.58 -4.77
C ALA A 325 -31.04 -6.58 -3.86
N ASN A 326 -30.88 -6.39 -2.54
CA ASN A 326 -31.91 -6.47 -1.51
C ASN A 326 -32.65 -7.82 -1.46
N GLU A 327 -31.92 -8.92 -1.68
CA GLU A 327 -32.41 -10.30 -1.63
C GLU A 327 -31.81 -11.13 -0.46
N PRO A 328 -31.84 -10.65 0.81
CA PRO A 328 -31.04 -11.20 1.91
C PRO A 328 -31.35 -12.67 2.27
N ILE A 329 -32.55 -13.17 1.96
CA ILE A 329 -32.90 -14.59 2.14
C ILE A 329 -32.12 -15.48 1.17
N LYS A 330 -31.95 -15.04 -0.09
CA LYS A 330 -31.11 -15.75 -1.08
C LYS A 330 -29.63 -15.63 -0.68
N ALA A 331 -29.21 -14.42 -0.28
CA ALA A 331 -27.84 -14.17 0.17
C ALA A 331 -27.42 -15.12 1.31
N ARG A 332 -28.32 -15.42 2.26
CA ARG A 332 -28.07 -16.42 3.31
C ARG A 332 -27.82 -17.81 2.74
N SER A 333 -28.70 -18.29 1.86
CA SER A 333 -28.58 -19.61 1.21
C SER A 333 -27.30 -19.74 0.38
N ALA A 334 -26.90 -18.67 -0.32
CA ALA A 334 -25.63 -18.60 -1.03
C ALA A 334 -24.42 -18.64 -0.08
N LEU A 335 -24.45 -17.87 1.02
CA LEU A 335 -23.37 -17.85 2.01
C LEU A 335 -23.22 -19.21 2.72
N GLU A 336 -24.31 -19.92 2.99
CA GLU A 336 -24.29 -21.29 3.52
C GLU A 336 -23.58 -22.29 2.58
N GLN A 337 -23.61 -22.06 1.26
CA GLN A 337 -22.78 -22.84 0.32
C GLN A 337 -21.31 -22.41 0.35
N ALA A 338 -21.05 -21.09 0.47
CA ALA A 338 -19.71 -20.53 0.51
C ALA A 338 -18.90 -20.96 1.74
N MET A 339 -19.55 -21.05 2.90
CA MET A 339 -18.92 -21.35 4.18
C MET A 339 -18.37 -22.78 4.32
N LYS A 340 -18.71 -23.71 3.42
CA LYS A 340 -18.37 -25.13 3.55
C LYS A 340 -16.86 -25.45 3.73
N PRO A 341 -15.90 -24.79 3.05
CA PRO A 341 -14.48 -25.11 3.21
C PRO A 341 -13.86 -24.57 4.51
N ASP A 342 -14.30 -23.40 4.97
CA ASP A 342 -13.90 -22.80 6.25
C ASP A 342 -15.07 -22.01 6.87
N PRO A 343 -15.89 -22.62 7.74
CA PRO A 343 -17.02 -21.93 8.37
C PRO A 343 -16.61 -20.84 9.38
N LYS A 344 -15.32 -20.67 9.68
CA LYS A 344 -14.80 -19.72 10.69
C LYS A 344 -14.13 -18.49 10.06
N ASN A 345 -14.07 -18.42 8.73
CA ASN A 345 -13.44 -17.32 8.01
C ASN A 345 -14.07 -15.97 8.36
N ILE A 346 -13.24 -14.94 8.57
CA ILE A 346 -13.72 -13.62 8.98
C ILE A 346 -14.57 -12.98 7.87
N ALA A 347 -14.24 -13.22 6.60
CA ALA A 347 -15.02 -12.74 5.45
C ALA A 347 -16.48 -13.25 5.48
N PHE A 348 -16.69 -14.50 5.88
CA PHE A 348 -18.04 -15.05 6.03
C PHE A 348 -18.75 -14.57 7.29
N LEU A 349 -18.04 -14.45 8.42
CA LEU A 349 -18.65 -13.96 9.67
C LEU A 349 -19.18 -12.52 9.52
N ILE A 350 -18.43 -11.66 8.81
CA ILE A 350 -18.86 -10.29 8.51
C ILE A 350 -20.06 -10.31 7.55
N ALA A 351 -20.00 -11.06 6.43
CA ALA A 351 -21.13 -11.15 5.51
C ALA A 351 -22.40 -11.75 6.16
N ASN A 352 -22.26 -12.76 7.03
CA ASN A 352 -23.38 -13.37 7.75
C ASN A 352 -24.04 -12.36 8.71
N ALA A 353 -23.24 -11.53 9.39
CA ALA A 353 -23.73 -10.45 10.23
C ALA A 353 -24.42 -9.34 9.41
N SER A 354 -23.88 -8.93 8.25
CA SER A 354 -24.54 -7.98 7.34
C SER A 354 -25.89 -8.50 6.85
N ILE A 355 -25.99 -9.79 6.49
CA ILE A 355 -27.27 -10.41 6.11
C ILE A 355 -28.21 -10.55 7.32
N ASP A 356 -27.71 -10.85 8.53
CA ASP A 356 -28.55 -10.88 9.73
C ASP A 356 -29.13 -9.48 10.03
N THR A 357 -28.34 -8.41 9.90
CA THR A 357 -28.84 -7.03 10.03
C THR A 357 -29.86 -6.67 8.94
N ALA A 358 -29.64 -7.04 7.68
CA ALA A 358 -30.61 -6.84 6.60
C ALA A 358 -31.92 -7.64 6.77
N LEU A 359 -31.90 -8.69 7.60
CA LEU A 359 -33.09 -9.44 8.04
C LEU A 359 -33.70 -8.91 9.35
N GLY A 360 -33.25 -7.76 9.87
CA GLY A 360 -33.67 -7.17 11.14
C GLY A 360 -33.18 -7.92 12.39
N ARG A 361 -32.26 -8.88 12.25
CA ARG A 361 -31.74 -9.75 13.32
C ARG A 361 -30.52 -9.13 14.01
N HIS A 362 -30.59 -7.84 14.31
CA HIS A 362 -29.49 -7.03 14.83
C HIS A 362 -28.77 -7.69 16.02
N GLN A 363 -29.51 -8.20 17.01
CA GLN A 363 -28.93 -8.85 18.19
C GLN A 363 -28.09 -10.09 17.85
N THR A 364 -28.50 -10.85 16.82
CA THR A 364 -27.77 -12.03 16.33
C THR A 364 -26.46 -11.61 15.67
N ALA A 365 -26.48 -10.59 14.81
CA ALA A 365 -25.29 -10.03 14.17
C ALA A 365 -24.29 -9.50 15.21
N LEU A 366 -24.78 -8.71 16.17
CA LEU A 366 -23.98 -8.16 17.27
C LEU A 366 -23.34 -9.25 18.13
N GLN A 367 -24.10 -10.30 18.50
CA GLN A 367 -23.58 -11.40 19.32
C GLN A 367 -22.48 -12.20 18.59
N GLN A 368 -22.65 -12.48 17.29
CA GLN A 368 -21.65 -13.16 16.48
C GLN A 368 -20.36 -12.35 16.36
N LEU A 369 -20.47 -11.08 15.95
CA LEU A 369 -19.32 -10.19 15.76
C LEU A 369 -18.59 -9.94 17.07
N LYS A 370 -19.30 -9.63 18.16
CA LYS A 370 -18.69 -9.46 19.49
C LYS A 370 -17.96 -10.72 19.95
N ARG A 371 -18.58 -11.90 19.84
CA ARG A 371 -17.94 -13.17 20.23
C ARG A 371 -16.65 -13.44 19.43
N ARG A 372 -16.59 -13.05 18.15
CA ARG A 372 -15.37 -13.20 17.34
C ARG A 372 -14.31 -12.15 17.68
N LEU A 373 -14.71 -10.92 17.99
CA LEU A 373 -13.84 -9.82 18.40
C LEU A 373 -13.25 -10.03 19.80
N ASP A 374 -14.00 -10.61 20.74
CA ASP A 374 -13.53 -11.01 22.07
C ASP A 374 -12.42 -12.09 21.97
N LEU A 375 -12.40 -12.89 20.90
CA LEU A 375 -11.35 -13.86 20.57
C LEU A 375 -10.20 -13.27 19.72
N SER A 376 -10.31 -12.03 19.24
CA SER A 376 -9.27 -11.36 18.43
C SER A 376 -9.32 -9.84 18.63
N PRO A 377 -8.99 -9.34 19.85
CA PRO A 377 -9.31 -7.98 20.25
C PRO A 377 -8.56 -6.92 19.43
N GLY A 378 -9.31 -6.13 18.65
CA GLY A 378 -8.72 -5.10 17.78
C GLY A 378 -8.37 -5.56 16.37
N ASN A 379 -8.79 -6.75 15.92
CA ASN A 379 -8.86 -7.04 14.49
C ASN A 379 -9.73 -5.95 13.82
N HIS A 380 -9.17 -5.25 12.84
CA HIS A 380 -9.77 -4.06 12.27
C HIS A 380 -11.08 -4.36 11.52
N PRO A 381 -11.16 -5.33 10.58
CA PRO A 381 -12.41 -5.70 9.90
C PRO A 381 -13.57 -6.00 10.85
N LEU A 382 -13.34 -6.81 11.89
CA LEU A 382 -14.36 -7.15 12.87
C LEU A 382 -14.78 -5.95 13.72
N THR A 383 -13.85 -5.04 14.02
CA THR A 383 -14.15 -3.83 14.80
C THR A 383 -15.02 -2.86 13.99
N MET A 384 -14.73 -2.70 12.70
CA MET A 384 -15.53 -1.88 11.78
C MET A 384 -16.93 -2.46 11.58
N ALA A 385 -17.02 -3.74 11.20
CA ALA A 385 -18.30 -4.43 11.02
C ALA A 385 -19.17 -4.43 12.30
N TYR A 386 -18.55 -4.53 13.49
CA TYR A 386 -19.27 -4.44 14.76
C TYR A 386 -19.79 -3.03 15.06
N ALA A 387 -19.03 -1.98 14.72
CA ALA A 387 -19.49 -0.61 14.86
C ALA A 387 -20.64 -0.27 13.89
N ASP A 388 -20.53 -0.72 12.63
CA ASP A 388 -21.58 -0.55 11.61
C ASP A 388 -22.86 -1.30 12.02
N ALA A 389 -22.74 -2.53 12.55
CA ALA A 389 -23.86 -3.27 13.10
C ALA A 389 -24.47 -2.62 14.36
N LEU A 390 -23.68 -2.00 15.24
CA LEU A 390 -24.16 -1.25 16.40
C LEU A 390 -24.93 0.01 15.99
N TRP A 391 -24.44 0.75 14.99
CA TRP A 391 -25.16 1.88 14.40
C TRP A 391 -26.50 1.41 13.84
N GLN A 392 -26.50 0.39 12.97
CA GLN A 392 -27.71 -0.16 12.35
C GLN A 392 -28.69 -0.77 13.37
N ALA A 393 -28.23 -1.15 14.56
CA ALA A 393 -29.05 -1.60 15.70
C ALA A 393 -29.59 -0.46 16.58
N GLY A 394 -29.36 0.81 16.23
CA GLY A 394 -29.81 1.96 17.04
C GLY A 394 -28.95 2.23 18.29
N MET A 395 -27.69 1.77 18.31
CA MET A 395 -26.76 1.91 19.45
C MET A 395 -25.54 2.81 19.13
N PRO A 396 -25.72 4.04 18.59
CA PRO A 396 -24.62 4.88 18.11
C PRO A 396 -23.63 5.27 19.21
N HIS A 397 -24.08 5.41 20.45
CA HIS A 397 -23.21 5.69 21.61
C HIS A 397 -22.20 4.56 21.89
N ILE A 398 -22.57 3.29 21.66
CA ILE A 398 -21.65 2.15 21.77
C ILE A 398 -20.72 2.12 20.56
N ALA A 399 -21.25 2.34 19.35
CA ALA A 399 -20.45 2.41 18.13
C ALA A 399 -19.36 3.49 18.21
N ALA A 400 -19.70 4.67 18.75
CA ALA A 400 -18.76 5.76 18.99
C ALA A 400 -17.63 5.35 19.94
N GLN A 401 -17.94 4.63 21.03
CA GLN A 401 -16.90 4.17 21.97
C GLN A 401 -16.04 3.03 21.39
N VAL A 402 -16.58 2.19 20.49
CA VAL A 402 -15.78 1.21 19.73
C VAL A 402 -14.83 1.93 18.77
N LEU A 403 -15.35 2.83 17.93
CA LEU A 403 -14.56 3.53 16.91
C LEU A 403 -13.55 4.51 17.51
N LYS A 404 -13.84 5.16 18.63
CA LYS A 404 -12.90 6.03 19.39
C LYS A 404 -11.74 5.26 20.04
N ASN A 405 -11.86 3.94 20.16
CA ASN A 405 -10.75 3.06 20.52
C ASN A 405 -10.03 2.51 19.28
N GLN A 406 -10.72 2.38 18.15
CA GLN A 406 -10.12 1.97 16.88
C GLN A 406 -9.30 3.09 16.22
N SER A 407 -9.72 4.36 16.30
CA SER A 407 -8.97 5.50 15.75
C SER A 407 -7.61 5.70 16.41
N LYS A 408 -7.45 5.28 17.67
CA LYS A 408 -6.15 5.22 18.36
C LYS A 408 -5.23 4.10 17.86
N ARG A 409 -5.77 3.10 17.15
CA ARG A 409 -5.04 1.95 16.58
C ARG A 409 -4.77 2.09 15.09
N LYS A 410 -5.69 2.75 14.38
CA LYS A 410 -5.60 3.10 12.95
C LYS A 410 -5.84 4.62 12.80
N PRO A 411 -4.93 5.49 13.27
CA PRO A 411 -5.12 6.94 13.20
C PRO A 411 -5.06 7.48 11.76
N GLU A 412 -4.32 6.81 10.87
CA GLU A 412 -4.18 7.22 9.45
C GLU A 412 -5.31 6.70 8.54
N ASP A 413 -6.36 6.06 9.08
CA ASP A 413 -7.48 5.47 8.35
C ASP A 413 -8.69 6.43 8.30
N PRO A 414 -9.03 7.01 7.13
CA PRO A 414 -10.18 7.91 7.00
C PRO A 414 -11.52 7.19 7.27
N GLY A 415 -11.64 5.89 6.96
CA GLY A 415 -12.87 5.13 7.10
C GLY A 415 -13.30 4.96 8.56
N VAL A 416 -12.34 4.92 9.49
CA VAL A 416 -12.60 4.93 10.94
C VAL A 416 -13.12 6.30 11.39
N TRP A 417 -12.45 7.38 10.99
CA TRP A 417 -12.82 8.75 11.41
C TRP A 417 -14.16 9.19 10.82
N TYR A 418 -14.45 8.83 9.57
CA TYR A 418 -15.75 9.06 8.92
C TYR A 418 -16.88 8.39 9.71
N ARG A 419 -16.79 7.07 9.96
CA ARG A 419 -17.80 6.35 10.75
C ARG A 419 -17.94 6.91 12.16
N LEU A 420 -16.80 7.21 12.82
CA LEU A 420 -16.77 7.74 14.19
C LEU A 420 -17.54 9.06 14.29
N ALA A 421 -17.34 9.96 13.33
CA ALA A 421 -18.07 11.20 13.23
C ALA A 421 -19.59 10.97 13.12
N GLU A 422 -20.05 10.17 12.14
CA GLU A 422 -21.48 9.96 11.92
C GLU A 422 -22.17 9.35 13.15
N VAL A 423 -21.56 8.37 13.81
CA VAL A 423 -22.14 7.79 15.04
C VAL A 423 -22.05 8.73 16.25
N GLN A 424 -21.06 9.63 16.33
CA GLN A 424 -21.03 10.68 17.36
C GLN A 424 -22.16 11.69 17.16
N GLY A 425 -22.43 12.10 15.91
CA GLY A 425 -23.57 12.96 15.59
C GLY A 425 -24.91 12.33 16.00
N LEU A 426 -25.10 11.04 15.68
CA LEU A 426 -26.28 10.27 16.07
C LEU A 426 -26.37 9.98 17.58
N ALA A 427 -25.25 10.01 18.30
CA ALA A 427 -25.21 9.93 19.77
C ALA A 427 -25.37 11.28 20.48
N GLY A 428 -25.44 12.40 19.74
CA GLY A 428 -25.51 13.76 20.29
C GLY A 428 -24.16 14.34 20.76
N ASP A 429 -23.04 13.67 20.50
CA ASP A 429 -21.69 14.18 20.78
C ASP A 429 -21.25 15.14 19.67
N ILE A 430 -21.85 16.34 19.64
CA ILE A 430 -21.64 17.32 18.55
C ILE A 430 -20.21 17.88 18.55
N ILE A 431 -19.57 18.00 19.72
CA ILE A 431 -18.16 18.42 19.82
C ILE A 431 -17.26 17.32 19.21
N GLY A 432 -17.47 16.07 19.62
CA GLY A 432 -16.72 14.92 19.11
C GLY A 432 -16.96 14.65 17.62
N LEU A 433 -18.19 14.80 17.13
CA LEU A 433 -18.56 14.79 15.71
C LEU A 433 -17.66 15.74 14.90
N HIS A 434 -17.58 17.00 15.32
CA HIS A 434 -16.77 18.01 14.64
C HIS A 434 -15.27 17.69 14.70
N GLN A 435 -14.75 17.21 15.85
CA GLN A 435 -13.37 16.76 15.97
C GLN A 435 -13.07 15.60 15.01
N SER A 436 -13.89 14.55 14.99
CA SER A 436 -13.70 13.38 14.12
C SER A 436 -13.87 13.69 12.64
N ARG A 437 -14.78 14.60 12.25
CA ARG A 437 -14.84 15.11 10.87
C ARG A 437 -13.60 15.91 10.50
N ALA A 438 -13.01 16.66 11.42
CA ALA A 438 -11.75 17.35 11.16
C ALA A 438 -10.61 16.38 10.86
N GLU A 439 -10.45 15.32 11.67
CA GLU A 439 -9.43 14.29 11.43
C GLU A 439 -9.61 13.58 10.08
N TYR A 440 -10.85 13.21 9.73
CA TYR A 440 -11.18 12.72 8.39
C TYR A 440 -10.71 13.69 7.30
N PHE A 441 -11.07 14.98 7.39
CA PHE A 441 -10.70 15.99 6.39
C PHE A 441 -9.19 16.26 6.32
N ILE A 442 -8.45 16.18 7.44
CA ILE A 442 -6.98 16.25 7.45
C ILE A 442 -6.37 15.08 6.66
N LEU A 443 -6.88 13.87 6.87
CA LEU A 443 -6.37 12.65 6.21
C LEU A 443 -6.65 12.61 4.71
N VAL A 444 -7.69 13.29 4.23
CA VAL A 444 -8.03 13.42 2.79
C VAL A 444 -7.65 14.79 2.20
N GLY A 445 -6.78 15.56 2.87
CA GLY A 445 -6.23 16.82 2.34
C GLY A 445 -7.21 18.02 2.27
N ALA A 446 -8.43 17.88 2.75
CA ALA A 446 -9.47 18.91 2.74
C ALA A 446 -9.31 19.90 3.92
N LEU A 447 -8.14 20.54 4.02
CA LEU A 447 -7.73 21.33 5.20
C LEU A 447 -8.71 22.47 5.56
N ASP A 448 -9.32 23.12 4.57
CA ASP A 448 -10.33 24.16 4.81
C ASP A 448 -11.58 23.60 5.50
N ALA A 449 -12.00 22.39 5.11
CA ALA A 449 -13.11 21.69 5.76
C ALA A 449 -12.72 21.29 7.19
N ALA A 450 -11.49 20.80 7.42
CA ALA A 450 -10.99 20.48 8.75
C ALA A 450 -10.96 21.71 9.68
N GLN A 451 -10.40 22.83 9.21
CA GLN A 451 -10.34 24.09 9.95
C GLN A 451 -11.75 24.59 10.31
N ASN A 452 -12.72 24.47 9.39
CA ASN A 452 -14.11 24.82 9.67
C ASN A 452 -14.74 23.91 10.73
N GLN A 453 -14.55 22.58 10.66
CA GLN A 453 -15.07 21.66 11.68
C GLN A 453 -14.47 21.95 13.07
N LEU A 454 -13.15 22.12 13.18
CA LEU A 454 -12.51 22.50 14.46
C LEU A 454 -13.03 23.86 14.98
N SER A 455 -13.28 24.82 14.09
CA SER A 455 -13.86 26.11 14.44
C SER A 455 -15.32 26.02 14.91
N TYR A 456 -16.09 25.01 14.45
CA TYR A 456 -17.42 24.71 14.99
C TYR A 456 -17.33 24.01 16.35
N ALA A 457 -16.42 23.03 16.50
CA ALA A 457 -16.16 22.38 17.79
C ALA A 457 -15.81 23.42 18.87
N LEU A 458 -14.86 24.32 18.60
CA LEU A 458 -14.38 25.33 19.54
C LEU A 458 -15.50 26.25 20.05
N LYS A 459 -16.46 26.63 19.19
CA LYS A 459 -17.62 27.45 19.55
C LYS A 459 -18.62 26.77 20.49
N LEU A 460 -18.55 25.43 20.61
CA LEU A 460 -19.41 24.64 21.49
C LEU A 460 -18.73 24.27 22.83
N VAL A 461 -17.42 24.52 22.96
CA VAL A 461 -16.66 24.23 24.19
C VAL A 461 -16.90 25.33 25.24
N ASN A 462 -18.02 25.20 25.96
CA ASN A 462 -18.38 26.09 27.06
C ASN A 462 -17.40 25.96 28.24
N ASN A 463 -16.48 26.92 28.38
CA ASN A 463 -15.53 27.11 29.50
C ASN A 463 -14.57 25.94 29.82
N ASN A 464 -14.57 24.83 29.05
CA ASN A 464 -13.62 23.73 29.25
C ASN A 464 -12.27 24.07 28.60
N PHE A 465 -11.42 24.75 29.36
CA PHE A 465 -10.09 25.19 28.94
C PHE A 465 -9.25 24.08 28.28
N THR A 466 -9.27 22.86 28.81
CA THR A 466 -8.50 21.72 28.27
C THR A 466 -8.97 21.32 26.87
N GLN A 467 -10.29 21.21 26.65
CA GLN A 467 -10.83 20.91 25.32
C GLN A 467 -10.55 22.06 24.33
N SER A 468 -10.69 23.31 24.77
CA SER A 468 -10.35 24.47 23.95
C SER A 468 -8.86 24.50 23.60
N ALA A 469 -7.97 24.13 24.51
CA ALA A 469 -6.53 24.05 24.26
C ALA A 469 -6.22 23.01 23.17
N THR A 470 -6.72 21.77 23.28
CA THR A 470 -6.50 20.71 22.27
C THR A 470 -7.08 21.06 20.90
N ILE A 471 -8.22 21.77 20.84
CA ILE A 471 -8.78 22.21 19.54
C ILE A 471 -7.94 23.35 18.94
N ASN A 472 -7.44 24.28 19.74
CA ASN A 472 -6.55 25.35 19.27
C ASN A 472 -5.15 24.84 18.87
N GLU A 473 -4.67 23.78 19.52
CA GLU A 473 -3.48 23.04 19.13
C GLU A 473 -3.70 22.38 17.76
N ARG A 474 -4.77 21.59 17.60
CA ARG A 474 -5.09 20.93 16.32
C ARG A 474 -5.40 21.91 15.18
N LEU A 475 -5.88 23.12 15.48
CA LEU A 475 -6.03 24.21 14.51
C LEU A 475 -4.68 24.74 13.99
N ARG A 476 -3.62 24.71 14.82
CA ARG A 476 -2.26 25.05 14.39
C ARG A 476 -1.69 23.96 13.50
N ASP A 477 -1.83 22.68 13.88
CA ASP A 477 -1.41 21.56 13.03
C ASP A 477 -1.99 21.67 11.61
N VAL A 478 -3.25 22.09 11.47
CA VAL A 478 -3.91 22.29 10.16
C VAL A 478 -3.33 23.48 9.39
N MET A 479 -2.89 24.54 10.07
CA MET A 479 -2.19 25.67 9.46
C MET A 479 -0.77 25.29 9.05
N ASP A 480 -0.03 24.59 9.90
CA ASP A 480 1.34 24.12 9.64
C ASP A 480 1.35 23.15 8.44
N ILE A 481 0.40 22.21 8.38
CA ILE A 481 0.24 21.30 7.21
C ILE A 481 -0.16 22.08 5.93
N ARG A 482 -0.92 23.17 6.04
CA ARG A 482 -1.23 24.03 4.87
C ARG A 482 0.04 24.75 4.39
N GLU A 483 0.77 25.39 5.30
CA GLU A 483 2.03 26.08 4.98
C GLU A 483 3.06 25.11 4.37
N GLU A 484 3.14 23.87 4.86
CA GLU A 484 4.00 22.83 4.30
C GLU A 484 3.61 22.41 2.87
N LEU A 485 2.31 22.40 2.54
CA LEU A 485 1.83 22.12 1.18
C LEU A 485 2.03 23.32 0.23
N GLU A 486 2.00 24.55 0.74
CA GLU A 486 2.19 25.79 -0.04
C GLU A 486 3.68 26.11 -0.29
N ASN A 487 4.56 25.87 0.70
CA ASN A 487 5.99 26.15 0.64
C ASN A 487 6.86 24.98 0.09
N SER A 488 6.25 23.83 -0.21
CA SER A 488 6.92 22.67 -0.82
C SER A 488 7.41 22.97 -2.25
#